data_AF-A0A2S1RJN8-F1
#
_entry.id   AF-A0A2S1RJN8-F1
#
_cell.length_a   1.000
_cell.length_b   1.000
_cell.length_c   1.000
_cell.angle_alpha   90.00
_cell.angle_beta   90.00
_cell.angle_gamma   90.00
#
_symmetry.space_group_name_H-M   'P 1'
#
loop_
_entity.id
_entity.type
_entity.pdbx_description
1 polymer ?
#
loop_
_entity_poly.entity_id
_entity_poly.type
_entity_poly.pdbx_seq_one_letter_code
_entity_poly.pdbx_strand_id
1 'polypeptide(L)'
;FDRGYLSPYFVTNAEKMLVEFENPYIFLTEKKINLVQSILPILENVARSGRPLLIIAEDVEGEALSTLVLNKLRGGLQVAAVKAPGFGDRRKDMLGDIAVIVGAKYVVNDELAVKMEDIALSDLGTAKSVRITKDATTIIGSVDSSSESIASRTNQIKAQIENSSSDYDKEKLRERLAKLSGG
;
A
#
# COMPACT_ATOMS: atom_id res chain seq x y z
N PHE A 1 -8.89 -2.95 -3.33
CA PHE A 1 -9.59 -2.08 -2.37
C PHE A 1 -9.98 -0.78 -3.05
N ASP A 2 -11.01 -0.10 -2.53
CA ASP A 2 -11.74 0.99 -3.24
C ASP A 2 -11.11 2.37 -2.98
N ARG A 3 -9.83 2.47 -3.32
CA ARG A 3 -9.06 3.72 -3.36
C ARG A 3 -8.28 3.75 -4.67
N GLY A 4 -8.53 4.75 -5.49
CA GLY A 4 -7.78 4.96 -6.72
C GLY A 4 -6.59 5.90 -6.57
N TYR A 5 -6.01 6.27 -7.70
CA TYR A 5 -4.85 7.17 -7.74
C TYR A 5 -5.20 8.55 -7.17
N LEU A 6 -4.27 9.13 -6.39
CA LEU A 6 -4.42 10.50 -5.86
C LEU A 6 -4.26 11.57 -6.94
N SER A 7 -3.67 11.22 -8.08
CA SER A 7 -3.49 12.13 -9.21
C SER A 7 -3.59 11.37 -10.55
N PRO A 8 -4.36 11.87 -11.53
CA PRO A 8 -4.43 11.27 -12.86
C PRO A 8 -3.08 11.32 -13.58
N TYR A 9 -2.17 12.20 -13.15
CA TYR A 9 -0.81 12.24 -13.69
C TYR A 9 0.00 10.99 -13.38
N PHE A 10 -0.43 10.11 -12.46
CA PHE A 10 0.22 8.82 -12.24
C PHE A 10 -0.10 7.77 -13.32
N VAL A 11 -1.14 7.96 -14.12
CA VAL A 11 -1.56 7.02 -15.18
C VAL A 11 -0.37 6.65 -16.08
N THR A 12 -0.16 5.36 -16.26
CA THR A 12 0.87 4.79 -17.14
C THR A 12 0.28 4.26 -18.44
N ASN A 13 -1.00 3.89 -18.43
CA ASN A 13 -1.77 3.51 -19.61
C ASN A 13 -2.88 4.53 -19.87
N ALA A 14 -2.63 5.47 -20.78
CA ALA A 14 -3.56 6.55 -21.10
C ALA A 14 -4.85 6.07 -21.79
N GLU A 15 -4.79 4.98 -22.56
CA GLU A 15 -5.97 4.42 -23.24
C GLU A 15 -6.97 3.83 -22.23
N LYS A 16 -6.45 3.09 -21.25
CA LYS A 16 -7.27 2.44 -20.22
C LYS A 16 -7.49 3.30 -18.98
N MET A 17 -6.86 4.48 -18.92
CA MET A 17 -6.90 5.41 -17.78
C MET A 17 -6.55 4.73 -16.44
N LEU A 18 -5.42 4.03 -16.42
CA LEU A 18 -4.97 3.29 -15.24
C LEU A 18 -3.45 3.31 -15.08
N VAL A 19 -3.01 3.01 -13.86
CA VAL A 19 -1.62 2.73 -13.52
C VAL A 19 -1.43 1.22 -13.55
N GLU A 20 -0.43 0.74 -14.28
CA GLU A 20 0.07 -0.64 -14.23
C GLU A 20 1.54 -0.61 -13.84
N PHE A 21 1.89 -1.33 -12.78
CA PHE A 21 3.26 -1.57 -12.36
C PHE A 21 3.52 -3.06 -12.30
N GLU A 22 4.68 -3.45 -12.82
CA GLU A 22 5.24 -4.80 -12.69
C GLU A 22 6.38 -4.78 -11.67
N ASN A 23 6.41 -5.78 -10.80
CA ASN A 23 7.39 -5.90 -9.72
C ASN A 23 7.62 -4.61 -8.89
N PRO A 24 6.59 -3.86 -8.46
CA PRO A 24 6.79 -2.61 -7.73
C PRO A 24 7.31 -2.85 -6.30
N TYR A 25 7.96 -1.83 -5.75
CA TYR A 25 8.05 -1.64 -4.31
C TYR A 25 6.76 -1.02 -3.77
N ILE A 26 6.43 -1.32 -2.52
CA ILE A 26 5.23 -0.84 -1.84
C ILE A 26 5.62 -0.28 -0.48
N PHE A 27 5.41 1.03 -0.32
CA PHE A 27 5.58 1.72 0.96
C PHE A 27 4.23 1.88 1.66
N LEU A 28 4.17 1.47 2.93
CA LEU A 28 2.94 1.47 3.74
C LEU A 28 3.12 2.37 4.95
N THR A 29 2.19 3.29 5.16
CA THR A 29 2.17 4.16 6.33
C THR A 29 0.75 4.51 6.77
N GLU A 30 0.54 4.63 8.07
CA GLU A 30 -0.69 5.16 8.66
C GLU A 30 -0.70 6.69 8.69
N LYS A 31 0.44 7.33 8.39
CA LYS A 31 0.61 8.77 8.51
C LYS A 31 0.30 9.47 7.19
N LYS A 32 -0.01 10.75 7.29
CA LYS A 32 -0.05 11.65 6.12
C LYS A 32 1.36 12.01 5.66
N ILE A 33 1.50 12.22 4.35
CA ILE A 33 2.74 12.69 3.73
C ILE A 33 2.47 14.05 3.07
N ASN A 34 2.93 15.11 3.71
CA ASN A 34 2.76 16.49 3.23
C ASN A 34 4.04 17.07 2.62
N LEU A 35 5.19 16.58 3.10
CA LEU A 35 6.53 17.03 2.76
C LEU A 35 7.33 15.87 2.15
N VAL A 36 7.94 16.11 0.99
CA VAL A 36 8.70 15.07 0.26
C VAL A 36 9.95 14.64 1.03
N GLN A 37 10.52 15.52 1.85
CA GLN A 37 11.73 15.31 2.63
C GLN A 37 11.62 14.06 3.53
N SER A 38 10.43 13.81 4.08
CA SER A 38 10.16 12.63 4.93
C SER A 38 10.31 11.29 4.22
N ILE A 39 10.12 11.27 2.90
CA ILE A 39 10.21 10.05 2.08
C ILE A 39 11.35 10.12 1.06
N LEU A 40 12.14 11.20 1.06
CA LEU A 40 13.20 11.42 0.08
C LEU A 40 14.20 10.25 0.01
N PRO A 41 14.67 9.67 1.15
CA PRO A 41 15.56 8.51 1.10
C PRO A 41 14.93 7.30 0.39
N ILE A 42 13.62 7.07 0.58
CA ILE A 42 12.89 6.01 -0.11
C ILE A 42 12.87 6.28 -1.61
N LEU A 43 12.53 7.51 -2.03
CA LEU A 43 12.46 7.88 -3.45
C LEU A 43 13.81 7.73 -4.15
N GLU A 44 14.91 8.16 -3.53
CA GLU A 44 16.25 8.05 -4.09
C GLU A 44 16.71 6.59 -4.23
N ASN A 45 16.42 5.76 -3.23
CA ASN A 45 16.74 4.34 -3.28
C ASN A 45 15.93 3.62 -4.36
N VAL A 46 14.63 3.92 -4.47
CA VAL A 46 13.78 3.30 -5.49
C VAL A 46 14.16 3.78 -6.89
N ALA A 47 14.45 5.07 -7.09
CA ALA A 47 14.91 5.60 -8.36
C ALA A 47 16.18 4.87 -8.85
N ARG A 48 17.14 4.62 -7.95
CA ARG A 48 18.36 3.84 -8.26
C ARG A 48 18.09 2.39 -8.65
N SER A 49 17.03 1.79 -8.10
CA SER A 49 16.66 0.41 -8.44
C SER A 49 15.98 0.28 -9.81
N GLY A 50 15.46 1.37 -10.37
CA GLY A 50 14.68 1.38 -11.61
C GLY A 50 13.30 0.72 -11.51
N ARG A 51 12.88 0.26 -10.32
CA ARG A 51 11.58 -0.37 -10.10
C ARG A 51 10.50 0.68 -9.77
N PRO A 52 9.22 0.44 -10.11
CA PRO A 52 8.14 1.34 -9.71
C PRO A 52 7.90 1.35 -8.20
N LEU A 53 7.32 2.45 -7.70
CA LEU A 53 6.90 2.61 -6.31
C LEU A 53 5.38 2.85 -6.21
N LEU A 54 4.71 2.06 -5.38
CA LEU A 54 3.38 2.39 -4.86
C LEU A 54 3.51 2.90 -3.42
N ILE A 55 2.93 4.07 -3.15
CA ILE A 55 2.77 4.61 -1.79
C ILE A 55 1.32 4.42 -1.35
N ILE A 56 1.12 3.77 -0.21
CA ILE A 56 -0.17 3.64 0.46
C ILE A 56 -0.07 4.33 1.83
N ALA A 57 -0.71 5.49 1.93
CA ALA A 57 -0.62 6.36 3.11
C ALA A 57 -2.02 6.77 3.59
N GLU A 58 -2.18 7.37 4.79
CA GLU A 58 -3.46 8.00 5.14
C GLU A 58 -3.88 9.02 4.06
N ASP A 59 -2.92 9.88 3.70
CA ASP A 59 -3.03 10.81 2.58
C ASP A 59 -1.65 11.19 2.06
N VAL A 60 -1.59 11.61 0.80
CA VAL A 60 -0.41 12.27 0.22
C VAL A 60 -0.88 13.56 -0.41
N GLU A 61 -0.50 14.69 0.18
CA GLU A 61 -1.03 15.99 -0.16
C GLU A 61 0.06 17.07 -0.27
N GLY A 62 -0.34 18.26 -0.71
CA GLY A 62 0.53 19.45 -0.75
C GLY A 62 1.79 19.30 -1.61
N GLU A 63 2.93 19.68 -1.02
CA GLU A 63 4.24 19.67 -1.67
C GLU A 63 4.66 18.26 -2.07
N ALA A 64 4.41 17.26 -1.21
CA ALA A 64 4.77 15.87 -1.48
C ALA A 64 4.09 15.36 -2.74
N LEU A 65 2.76 15.51 -2.85
CA LEU A 65 2.01 15.05 -4.04
C LEU A 65 2.49 15.76 -5.31
N SER A 66 2.69 17.07 -5.24
CA SER A 66 3.16 17.88 -6.36
C SER A 66 4.54 17.42 -6.85
N THR A 67 5.44 17.14 -5.91
CA THR A 67 6.81 16.68 -6.20
C THR A 67 6.81 15.29 -6.82
N LEU A 68 5.99 14.36 -6.31
CA LEU A 68 5.85 13.02 -6.89
C LEU A 68 5.33 13.08 -8.34
N VAL A 69 4.31 13.92 -8.59
CA VAL A 69 3.75 14.12 -9.93
C VAL A 69 4.80 14.68 -10.89
N LEU A 70 5.54 15.72 -10.48
CA LEU A 70 6.58 16.32 -11.31
C LEU A 70 7.72 15.35 -11.63
N ASN A 71 8.15 14.54 -10.65
CA ASN A 71 9.18 13.52 -10.86
C ASN A 71 8.72 12.42 -11.83
N LYS A 72 7.46 11.98 -11.72
CA LYS A 72 6.87 11.04 -12.68
C LYS A 72 6.87 11.62 -14.08
N LEU A 73 6.40 12.86 -14.25
CA LEU A 73 6.32 13.51 -15.56
C LEU A 73 7.69 13.73 -16.22
N ARG A 74 8.74 13.94 -15.41
CA ARG A 74 10.12 14.04 -15.89
C ARG A 74 10.77 12.69 -16.23
N GLY A 75 10.07 11.58 -15.96
CA GLY A 75 10.56 10.22 -16.24
C GLY A 75 11.63 9.70 -15.28
N GLY A 76 11.93 10.43 -14.20
CA GLY A 76 12.97 10.05 -13.24
C GLY A 76 12.54 8.99 -12.22
N LEU A 77 11.23 8.84 -12.00
CA LEU A 77 10.68 7.90 -11.04
C LEU A 77 9.29 7.42 -11.48
N GLN A 78 9.11 6.11 -11.62
CA GLN A 78 7.78 5.52 -11.78
C GLN A 78 7.13 5.39 -10.40
N VAL A 79 6.18 6.28 -10.09
CA VAL A 79 5.52 6.31 -8.78
C VAL A 79 4.02 6.55 -8.92
N ALA A 80 3.25 5.95 -8.01
CA ALA A 80 1.85 6.28 -7.77
C ALA A 80 1.57 6.30 -6.26
N ALA A 81 0.59 7.12 -5.86
CA ALA A 81 0.13 7.20 -4.49
C ALA A 81 -1.39 7.00 -4.41
N VAL A 82 -1.83 6.25 -3.40
CA VAL A 82 -3.23 5.97 -3.10
C VAL A 82 -3.46 6.12 -1.59
N LYS A 83 -4.70 6.42 -1.20
CA LYS A 83 -5.07 6.40 0.22
C LYS A 83 -5.14 4.97 0.74
N ALA A 84 -4.79 4.78 2.00
CA ALA A 84 -5.02 3.56 2.72
C ALA A 84 -6.53 3.27 2.79
N PRO A 85 -6.94 2.00 2.66
CA PRO A 85 -8.34 1.62 2.78
C PRO A 85 -8.81 1.69 4.23
N GLY A 86 -10.10 1.98 4.44
CA GLY A 86 -10.69 2.08 5.78
C GLY A 86 -10.35 3.38 6.53
N PHE A 87 -10.73 3.40 7.81
CA PHE A 87 -10.53 4.51 8.75
C PHE A 87 -10.32 3.96 10.17
N GLY A 88 -9.67 4.74 11.04
CA GLY A 88 -9.38 4.34 12.42
C GLY A 88 -8.68 2.97 12.51
N ASP A 89 -9.07 2.16 13.48
CA ASP A 89 -8.50 0.82 13.70
C ASP A 89 -8.65 -0.10 12.49
N ARG A 90 -9.75 0.05 11.72
CA ARG A 90 -9.94 -0.74 10.49
C ARG A 90 -8.88 -0.43 9.43
N ARG A 91 -8.38 0.82 9.38
CA ARG A 91 -7.27 1.15 8.47
C ARG A 91 -5.99 0.45 8.90
N LYS A 92 -5.66 0.48 10.20
CA LYS A 92 -4.49 -0.21 10.75
C LYS A 92 -4.52 -1.69 10.39
N ASP A 93 -5.68 -2.30 10.62
CA ASP A 93 -5.94 -3.70 10.32
C ASP A 93 -5.78 -4.04 8.84
N MET A 94 -6.36 -3.24 7.94
CA MET A 94 -6.26 -3.47 6.51
C MET A 94 -4.85 -3.18 5.96
N LEU A 95 -4.12 -2.21 6.51
CA LEU A 95 -2.72 -2.00 6.17
C LEU A 95 -1.85 -3.17 6.64
N GLY A 96 -2.13 -3.75 7.81
CA GLY A 96 -1.50 -4.99 8.27
C GLY A 96 -1.77 -6.17 7.34
N ASP A 97 -3.01 -6.30 6.82
CA ASP A 97 -3.35 -7.32 5.83
C ASP A 97 -2.52 -7.14 4.55
N ILE A 98 -2.44 -5.90 4.04
CA ILE A 98 -1.64 -5.58 2.85
C ILE A 98 -0.17 -5.88 3.12
N ALA A 99 0.38 -5.47 4.27
CA ALA A 99 1.77 -5.69 4.63
C ALA A 99 2.16 -7.18 4.56
N VAL A 100 1.28 -8.06 5.04
CA VAL A 100 1.48 -9.52 4.98
C VAL A 100 1.49 -10.03 3.54
N ILE A 101 0.56 -9.58 2.70
CA ILE A 101 0.46 -9.98 1.28
C ILE A 101 1.68 -9.55 0.48
N VAL A 102 2.22 -8.36 0.78
CA VAL A 102 3.34 -7.78 0.03
C VAL A 102 4.70 -8.08 0.68
N GLY A 103 4.72 -8.72 1.84
CA GLY A 103 5.95 -8.99 2.60
C GLY A 103 6.65 -7.74 3.12
N ALA A 104 5.91 -6.65 3.37
CA ALA A 104 6.48 -5.45 3.97
C ALA A 104 6.85 -5.71 5.43
N LYS A 105 8.01 -5.21 5.85
CA LYS A 105 8.50 -5.43 7.21
C LYS A 105 7.76 -4.56 8.23
N TYR A 106 7.38 -3.35 7.84
CA TYR A 106 6.68 -2.40 8.69
C TYR A 106 5.56 -1.67 7.95
N VAL A 107 4.52 -1.34 8.70
CA VAL A 107 3.60 -0.24 8.37
C VAL A 107 4.01 0.93 9.26
N VAL A 108 4.54 2.00 8.69
CA VAL A 108 5.02 3.13 9.51
C VAL A 108 3.84 3.79 10.22
N ASN A 109 3.90 3.89 11.55
CA ASN A 109 2.88 4.50 12.39
C ASN A 109 3.52 5.16 13.62
N ASP A 110 2.71 5.76 14.48
CA ASP A 110 3.21 6.49 15.67
C ASP A 110 3.63 5.57 16.83
N GLU A 111 3.21 4.29 16.80
CA GLU A 111 3.54 3.31 17.83
C GLU A 111 4.94 2.70 17.59
N LEU A 112 5.37 2.64 16.34
CA LEU A 112 6.72 2.22 15.96
C LEU A 112 7.70 3.37 16.10
N ALA A 113 8.85 3.11 16.73
CA ALA A 113 9.98 4.05 16.79
C ALA A 113 10.77 4.14 15.46
N VAL A 114 10.12 3.85 14.33
CA VAL A 114 10.73 3.84 12.99
C VAL A 114 10.26 5.08 12.25
N LYS A 115 11.20 5.89 11.78
CA LYS A 115 10.89 7.08 10.98
C LYS A 115 10.90 6.73 9.49
N MET A 116 10.15 7.50 8.69
CA MET A 116 10.08 7.26 7.24
C MET A 116 11.45 7.47 6.56
N GLU A 117 12.26 8.35 7.12
CA GLU A 117 13.60 8.65 6.63
C GLU A 117 14.58 7.48 6.82
N ASP A 118 14.29 6.56 7.75
CA ASP A 118 15.15 5.43 8.09
C ASP A 118 14.78 4.14 7.35
N ILE A 119 13.72 4.17 6.51
CA ILE A 119 13.22 3.00 5.78
C ILE A 119 14.18 2.59 4.66
N ALA A 120 14.67 1.35 4.72
CA ALA A 120 15.47 0.75 3.67
C ALA A 120 14.59 0.03 2.62
N LEU A 121 15.15 -0.23 1.43
CA LEU A 121 14.44 -0.99 0.38
C LEU A 121 14.01 -2.38 0.84
N SER A 122 14.77 -3.01 1.73
CA SER A 122 14.45 -4.32 2.31
C SER A 122 13.26 -4.29 3.27
N ASP A 123 12.87 -3.11 3.76
CA ASP A 123 11.72 -2.96 4.65
C ASP A 123 10.41 -2.74 3.86
N LEU A 124 10.52 -2.35 2.58
CA LEU A 124 9.39 -2.16 1.68
C LEU A 124 8.77 -3.49 1.28
N GLY A 125 7.46 -3.47 1.05
CA GLY A 125 6.77 -4.58 0.42
C GLY A 125 7.09 -4.68 -1.07
N THR A 126 6.76 -5.82 -1.66
CA THR A 126 6.79 -6.01 -3.11
C THR A 126 5.55 -6.75 -3.59
N ALA A 127 5.18 -6.55 -4.85
CA ALA A 127 4.08 -7.26 -5.50
C ALA A 127 4.55 -7.80 -6.84
N LYS A 128 3.85 -8.81 -7.38
CA LYS A 128 4.04 -9.25 -8.78
C LYS A 128 3.56 -8.15 -9.72
N SER A 129 2.35 -7.64 -9.48
CA SER A 129 1.80 -6.51 -10.22
C SER A 129 0.86 -5.67 -9.38
N VAL A 130 0.68 -4.42 -9.79
CA VAL A 130 -0.26 -3.47 -9.20
C VAL A 130 -1.04 -2.81 -10.32
N ARG A 131 -2.36 -2.72 -10.16
CA ARG A 131 -3.25 -1.95 -11.03
C ARG A 131 -4.05 -0.94 -10.24
N ILE A 132 -4.03 0.33 -10.67
CA ILE A 132 -4.76 1.42 -10.00
C ILE A 132 -5.63 2.13 -11.04
N THR A 133 -6.93 2.16 -10.79
CA THR A 133 -7.90 2.95 -11.55
C THR A 133 -8.21 4.25 -10.81
N LYS A 134 -9.16 5.04 -11.32
CA LYS A 134 -9.67 6.22 -10.62
C LYS A 134 -10.27 5.89 -9.25
N ASP A 135 -10.84 4.70 -9.10
CA ASP A 135 -11.67 4.36 -7.93
C ASP A 135 -11.13 3.17 -7.12
N ALA A 136 -10.24 2.35 -7.69
CA ALA A 136 -9.79 1.11 -7.05
C ALA A 136 -8.30 0.81 -7.27
N THR A 137 -7.73 0.10 -6.31
CA THR A 137 -6.39 -0.48 -6.37
C THR A 137 -6.48 -1.99 -6.22
N THR A 138 -5.82 -2.71 -7.12
CA THR A 138 -5.63 -4.15 -7.08
C THR A 138 -4.14 -4.44 -6.98
N ILE A 139 -3.75 -5.27 -6.01
CA ILE A 139 -2.36 -5.66 -5.77
C ILE A 139 -2.34 -7.17 -5.94
N ILE A 140 -1.42 -7.70 -6.74
CA ILE A 140 -1.14 -9.13 -6.78
C ILE A 140 0.13 -9.34 -5.96
N GLY A 141 -0.04 -9.80 -4.71
CA GLY A 141 1.05 -9.99 -3.75
C GLY A 141 2.23 -10.82 -4.28
N SER A 142 3.42 -10.55 -3.74
CA SER A 142 4.62 -11.33 -4.02
C SER A 142 4.74 -12.56 -3.12
N VAL A 143 4.14 -12.52 -1.93
CA VAL A 143 4.14 -13.60 -0.95
C VAL A 143 3.18 -14.70 -1.40
N ASP A 144 3.59 -15.95 -1.26
CA ASP A 144 2.71 -17.08 -1.58
C ASP A 144 1.54 -17.15 -0.60
N SER A 145 0.34 -17.32 -1.14
CA SER A 145 -0.89 -17.62 -0.39
C SER A 145 -0.76 -18.74 0.65
N SER A 146 0.13 -19.71 0.44
CA SER A 146 0.39 -20.82 1.38
C SER A 146 1.42 -20.48 2.46
N SER A 147 1.95 -19.26 2.48
CA SER A 147 2.91 -18.81 3.48
C SER A 147 2.32 -18.84 4.90
N GLU A 148 3.19 -19.09 5.88
CA GLU A 148 2.82 -19.09 7.28
C GLU A 148 2.32 -17.70 7.74
N SER A 149 2.86 -16.61 7.18
CA SER A 149 2.41 -15.26 7.48
C SER A 149 0.96 -15.01 7.05
N ILE A 150 0.59 -15.43 5.84
CA ILE A 150 -0.80 -15.34 5.36
C ILE A 150 -1.71 -16.28 6.16
N ALA A 151 -1.27 -17.50 6.44
CA ALA A 151 -2.04 -18.45 7.24
C ALA A 151 -2.31 -17.93 8.67
N SER A 152 -1.28 -17.37 9.31
CA SER A 152 -1.37 -16.76 10.63
C SER A 152 -2.35 -15.57 10.62
N ARG A 153 -2.23 -14.67 9.64
CA ARG A 153 -3.14 -13.52 9.51
C ARG A 153 -4.59 -13.95 9.25
N THR A 154 -4.78 -14.97 8.41
CA THR A 154 -6.09 -15.58 8.12
C THR A 154 -6.72 -16.15 9.39
N ASN A 155 -5.95 -16.86 10.21
CA ASN A 155 -6.43 -17.45 11.46
C ASN A 155 -6.78 -16.38 12.51
N GLN A 156 -6.00 -15.30 12.60
CA GLN A 156 -6.33 -14.15 13.45
C GLN A 156 -7.71 -13.56 13.10
N ILE A 157 -7.96 -13.34 11.81
CA ILE A 157 -9.25 -12.78 11.35
C ILE A 157 -10.41 -13.76 11.60
N LYS A 158 -10.18 -15.06 11.39
CA LYS A 158 -11.20 -16.10 11.72
C LYS A 158 -11.56 -16.09 13.21
N ALA A 159 -10.57 -16.01 14.09
CA ALA A 159 -10.82 -15.90 15.53
C ALA A 159 -11.58 -14.62 15.90
N GLN A 160 -11.28 -13.49 15.24
CA GLN A 160 -12.04 -12.24 15.42
C GLN A 160 -13.50 -12.39 14.97
N ILE A 161 -13.77 -13.14 13.90
CA ILE A 161 -15.14 -13.42 13.43
C ILE A 161 -15.92 -14.21 14.47
N GLU A 162 -15.31 -15.26 15.03
CA GLU A 162 -15.95 -16.13 16.02
C GLU A 162 -16.28 -15.38 17.32
N ASN A 163 -15.38 -14.50 17.76
CA ASN A 163 -15.53 -13.73 18.99
C ASN A 163 -16.42 -12.48 18.84
N SER A 164 -16.80 -12.10 17.62
CA SER A 164 -17.69 -10.97 17.41
C SER A 164 -19.15 -11.33 17.66
N SER A 165 -19.90 -10.44 18.31
CA SER A 165 -21.34 -10.54 18.48
C SER A 165 -22.14 -9.75 17.44
N SER A 166 -21.45 -8.97 16.59
CA SER A 166 -22.04 -8.06 15.62
C SER A 166 -21.97 -8.65 14.21
N ASP A 167 -23.12 -8.84 13.57
CA ASP A 167 -23.17 -9.36 12.18
C ASP A 167 -22.51 -8.41 11.19
N TYR A 168 -22.62 -7.09 11.43
CA TYR A 168 -21.92 -6.08 10.65
C TYR A 168 -20.40 -6.27 10.73
N ASP A 169 -19.85 -6.46 11.93
CA ASP A 169 -18.41 -6.66 12.09
C ASP A 169 -17.95 -7.97 11.47
N LYS A 170 -18.74 -9.05 11.62
CA LYS A 170 -18.47 -10.34 10.96
C LYS A 170 -18.42 -10.21 9.45
N GLU A 171 -19.38 -9.51 8.85
CA GLU A 171 -19.38 -9.25 7.40
C GLU A 171 -18.10 -8.52 6.97
N LYS A 172 -17.71 -7.49 7.72
CA LYS A 172 -16.50 -6.72 7.45
C LYS A 172 -15.20 -7.49 7.64
N LEU A 173 -15.15 -8.42 8.58
CA LEU A 173 -14.01 -9.32 8.75
C LEU A 173 -13.96 -10.37 7.62
N ARG A 174 -15.11 -10.88 7.16
CA ARG A 174 -15.19 -11.79 6.00
C ARG A 174 -14.71 -11.11 4.72
N GLU A 175 -15.04 -9.84 4.50
CA GLU A 175 -14.51 -9.06 3.37
C GLU A 175 -12.98 -8.99 3.38
N ARG A 176 -12.36 -8.79 4.56
CA ARG A 176 -10.90 -8.79 4.71
C ARG A 176 -10.30 -10.16 4.41
N LEU A 177 -10.91 -11.22 4.96
CA LEU A 177 -10.48 -12.60 4.73
C LEU A 177 -10.51 -12.98 3.24
N ALA A 178 -11.57 -12.58 2.54
CA ALA A 178 -11.71 -12.81 1.10
C ALA A 178 -10.62 -12.08 0.30
N LYS A 179 -10.30 -10.82 0.67
CA LYS A 179 -9.23 -10.04 0.04
C LYS A 179 -7.85 -10.66 0.27
N LEU A 180 -7.57 -11.16 1.47
CA LEU A 180 -6.31 -11.86 1.77
C LEU A 180 -6.11 -13.15 0.98
N SER A 181 -7.20 -13.88 0.73
CA SER A 181 -7.13 -15.14 -0.02
C SER A 181 -6.98 -14.93 -1.53
N GLY A 182 -7.37 -13.76 -2.05
CA GLY A 182 -7.34 -13.45 -3.48
C GLY A 182 -5.98 -13.02 -4.01
N GLY A 183 -5.04 -12.67 -3.13
CA GLY A 183 -3.78 -12.02 -3.50
C GLY A 183 -3.95 -10.51 -3.66
#